data_AF-A0A527ZDS4-F1
#
_entry.id   AF-A0A527ZDS4-F1
#
_cell.length_a   1.000
_cell.length_b   1.000
_cell.length_c   1.000
_cell.angle_alpha   90.00
_cell.angle_beta   90.00
_cell.angle_gamma   90.00
#
_symmetry.space_group_name_H-M   'P 1'
#
loop_
_entity.id
_entity.type
_entity.pdbx_description
1 polymer ?
#
loop_
_entity_poly.entity_id
_entity_poly.type
_entity_poly.pdbx_seq_one_letter_code
_entity_poly.pdbx_strand_id
1 'polypeptide(L)'
;VDIGASLVSVVAGGTRVDDLAAEIHSDGFDIQDRSGPVTIKLIAGGLNTDVATLAPLVTGRVSADLAGSVSKDEIVVDQGTLRSDALNASVTSKVTLADLSMTLKMNADAVSTALPPQIRPVLGERVTFSATATRDPQGLFAANALQLTSGSLSASGTASATGTDIQADIRGTL
;
A
#
# COMPACT_ATOMS: atom_id res chain seq x y z
N VAL A 1 -3.58 18.78 17.24
CA VAL A 1 -3.85 17.41 17.73
C VAL A 1 -2.59 16.63 17.51
N ASP A 2 -2.02 16.09 18.57
CA ASP A 2 -0.73 15.44 18.56
C ASP A 2 -0.83 14.17 19.40
N ILE A 3 -0.54 13.03 18.79
CA ILE A 3 -0.64 11.73 19.43
C ILE A 3 0.62 10.94 19.08
N GLY A 4 1.33 10.49 20.11
CA GLY A 4 2.44 9.56 19.98
C GLY A 4 2.07 8.22 20.62
N ALA A 5 2.44 7.11 19.97
CA ALA A 5 2.30 5.78 20.51
C ALA A 5 3.57 4.96 20.23
N SER A 6 3.96 4.13 21.20
CA SER A 6 5.02 3.14 21.05
C SER A 6 4.49 1.79 21.52
N LEU A 7 4.57 0.81 20.64
CA LEU A 7 4.08 -0.54 20.87
C LEU A 7 5.20 -1.53 20.59
N VAL A 8 5.45 -2.43 21.54
CA VAL A 8 6.46 -3.49 21.39
C VAL A 8 6.10 -4.42 20.23
N SER A 9 4.82 -4.78 20.11
CA SER A 9 4.34 -5.59 19.01
C SER A 9 2.84 -5.37 18.77
N VAL A 10 2.43 -5.40 17.50
CA VAL A 10 1.04 -5.32 17.05
C VAL A 10 0.79 -6.44 16.05
N VAL A 11 -0.31 -7.18 16.22
CA VAL A 11 -0.71 -8.24 15.29
C VAL A 11 -2.06 -7.89 14.68
N ALA A 12 -2.12 -7.81 13.36
CA ALA A 12 -3.34 -7.55 12.61
C ALA A 12 -3.30 -8.28 11.25
N GLY A 13 -4.37 -8.99 10.89
CA GLY A 13 -4.54 -9.59 9.56
C GLY A 13 -3.40 -10.51 9.11
N GLY A 14 -2.86 -11.35 10.00
CA GLY A 14 -1.73 -12.24 9.67
C GLY A 14 -0.38 -11.51 9.51
N THR A 15 -0.30 -10.27 9.98
CA THR A 15 0.92 -9.48 9.99
C THR A 15 1.26 -9.06 11.41
N ARG A 16 2.50 -9.32 11.84
CA ARG A 16 3.06 -8.86 13.10
C ARG A 16 4.05 -7.73 12.83
N VAL A 17 3.82 -6.58 13.45
CA VAL A 17 4.68 -5.41 13.43
C VAL A 17 5.38 -5.31 14.76
N ASP A 18 6.70 -5.23 14.75
CA ASP A 18 7.55 -5.13 15.95
C ASP A 18 8.13 -3.73 16.09
N ASP A 19 8.28 -3.29 17.34
CA ASP A 19 8.84 -2.00 17.72
C ASP A 19 8.20 -0.83 16.95
N LEU A 20 6.87 -0.78 16.96
CA LEU A 20 6.10 0.23 16.25
C LEU A 20 6.12 1.54 17.02
N ALA A 21 6.67 2.57 16.41
CA ALA A 21 6.46 3.97 16.77
C ALA A 21 5.45 4.59 15.79
N ALA A 22 4.44 5.26 16.33
CA ALA A 22 3.43 5.98 15.56
C ALA A 22 3.30 7.42 16.06
N GLU A 23 3.34 8.37 15.14
CA GLU A 23 3.08 9.78 15.38
C GLU A 23 1.91 10.21 14.50
N ILE A 24 0.92 10.85 15.10
CA ILE A 24 -0.22 11.44 14.40
C ILE A 24 -0.25 12.92 14.76
N HIS A 25 -0.31 13.76 13.73
CA HIS A 25 -0.31 15.20 13.89
C HIS A 25 -1.37 15.85 13.00
N SER A 26 -2.08 16.84 13.55
CA SER A 26 -2.99 17.71 12.81
C SER A 26 -3.17 19.07 13.49
N ASP A 27 -2.83 20.14 12.79
CA ASP A 27 -3.11 21.51 13.23
C ASP A 27 -4.58 21.92 13.07
N GLY A 28 -5.31 21.28 12.15
CA GLY A 28 -6.64 21.71 11.71
C GLY A 28 -7.78 20.73 12.02
N PHE A 29 -7.56 19.76 12.91
CA PHE A 29 -8.58 18.76 13.21
C PHE A 29 -9.69 19.31 14.10
N ASP A 30 -10.92 19.26 13.60
CA ASP A 30 -12.12 19.50 14.37
C ASP A 30 -12.52 18.22 15.12
N ILE A 31 -12.45 18.26 16.46
CA ILE A 31 -12.78 17.13 17.32
C ILE A 31 -14.29 16.86 17.36
N GLN A 32 -15.13 17.91 17.26
CA GLN A 32 -16.58 17.77 17.31
C GLN A 32 -17.09 17.10 16.03
N ASP A 33 -16.57 17.53 14.88
CA ASP A 33 -16.94 16.96 13.59
C ASP A 33 -16.08 15.78 13.16
N ARG A 34 -14.99 15.49 13.90
CA ARG A 34 -14.01 14.42 13.62
C ARG A 34 -13.47 14.54 12.20
N SER A 35 -13.15 15.76 11.80
CA SER A 35 -12.79 16.09 10.44
C SER A 35 -11.60 17.01 10.38
N GLY A 36 -10.86 16.96 9.28
CA GLY A 36 -9.73 17.84 9.04
C GLY A 36 -8.52 17.09 8.48
N PRO A 37 -7.43 17.83 8.21
CA PRO A 37 -6.19 17.25 7.73
C PRO A 37 -5.58 16.35 8.81
N VAL A 38 -4.86 15.31 8.42
CA VAL A 38 -4.10 14.44 9.33
C VAL A 38 -2.80 14.03 8.65
N THR A 39 -1.72 14.07 9.41
CA THR A 39 -0.44 13.46 9.03
C THR A 39 -0.12 12.32 9.99
N ILE A 40 0.42 11.23 9.47
CA ILE A 40 0.78 10.03 10.22
C ILE A 40 2.19 9.63 9.82
N LYS A 41 3.04 9.37 10.80
CA LYS A 41 4.35 8.75 10.61
C LYS A 41 4.40 7.46 11.39
N LEU A 42 4.84 6.39 10.74
CA LEU A 42 4.99 5.07 11.32
C LEU A 42 6.41 4.59 11.08
N ILE A 43 7.04 4.05 12.11
CA ILE A 43 8.33 3.38 12.02
C ILE A 43 8.21 2.05 12.75
N ALA A 44 8.52 0.96 12.07
CA ALA A 44 8.56 -0.39 12.64
C ALA A 44 9.99 -0.93 12.59
N GLY A 45 10.43 -1.58 13.67
CA GLY A 45 11.71 -2.28 13.72
C GLY A 45 11.72 -3.56 12.88
N GLY A 46 10.55 -4.16 12.66
CA GLY A 46 10.37 -5.30 11.76
C GLY A 46 8.90 -5.53 11.39
N LEU A 47 8.68 -6.07 10.20
CA LEU A 47 7.36 -6.50 9.73
C LEU A 47 7.42 -7.97 9.31
N ASN A 48 6.61 -8.80 9.95
CA ASN A 48 6.49 -10.22 9.66
C ASN A 48 5.12 -10.47 9.06
N THR A 49 5.09 -10.96 7.82
CA THR A 49 3.86 -11.24 7.09
C THR A 49 3.77 -12.73 6.82
N ASP A 50 2.56 -13.28 6.93
CA ASP A 50 2.27 -14.67 6.52
C ASP A 50 2.40 -14.87 5.00
N VAL A 51 2.49 -13.79 4.23
CA VAL A 51 2.71 -13.85 2.77
C VAL A 51 4.21 -13.96 2.48
N ALA A 52 4.69 -15.21 2.36
CA ALA A 52 6.11 -15.52 2.19
C ALA A 52 6.80 -14.77 1.03
N THR A 53 6.07 -14.44 -0.04
CA THR A 53 6.60 -13.70 -1.20
C THR A 53 6.82 -12.21 -0.93
N LEU A 54 6.17 -11.65 0.10
CA LEU A 54 6.30 -10.24 0.48
C LEU A 54 7.33 -10.02 1.59
N ALA A 55 7.64 -11.03 2.39
CA ALA A 55 8.57 -10.92 3.52
C ALA A 55 9.93 -10.28 3.16
N PRO A 56 10.59 -10.59 2.03
CA PRO A 56 11.87 -9.96 1.72
C PRO A 56 11.76 -8.48 1.32
N LEU A 57 10.58 -8.01 0.90
CA LEU A 57 10.34 -6.60 0.56
C LEU A 57 10.25 -5.69 1.80
N VAL A 58 10.00 -6.28 2.97
CA VAL A 58 9.73 -5.58 4.24
C VAL A 58 10.64 -6.05 5.36
N THR A 59 11.75 -6.70 4.98
CA THR A 59 12.79 -7.12 5.93
C THR A 59 13.50 -5.90 6.50
N GLY A 60 13.76 -5.93 7.81
CA GLY A 60 14.42 -4.83 8.51
C GLY A 60 13.44 -3.71 8.88
N ARG A 61 13.99 -2.50 9.02
CA ARG A 61 13.21 -1.33 9.41
C ARG A 61 12.28 -0.91 8.26
N VAL A 62 11.03 -0.66 8.60
CA VAL A 62 10.02 -0.15 7.66
C VAL A 62 9.51 1.19 8.16
N SER A 63 9.38 2.16 7.26
CA SER A 63 8.76 3.45 7.57
C SER A 63 7.61 3.75 6.63
N ALA A 64 6.56 4.36 7.15
CA ALA A 64 5.47 4.90 6.36
C ALA A 64 5.15 6.33 6.78
N ASP A 65 4.97 7.20 5.79
CA ASP A 65 4.52 8.58 5.99
C ASP A 65 3.22 8.78 5.22
N LEU A 66 2.18 9.29 5.87
CA LEU A 66 0.89 9.59 5.26
C LEU A 66 0.48 11.02 5.57
N ALA A 67 -0.12 11.68 4.60
CA ALA A 67 -0.79 12.96 4.72
C ALA A 67 -2.09 12.91 3.94
N GLY A 68 -3.15 13.43 4.55
CA GLY A 68 -4.47 13.42 3.95
C GLY A 68 -5.51 14.08 4.85
N SER A 69 -6.75 13.66 4.72
CA SER A 69 -7.87 14.19 5.49
C SER A 69 -8.88 13.10 5.88
N VAL A 70 -9.57 13.36 6.97
CA VAL A 70 -10.68 12.53 7.46
C VAL A 70 -11.91 13.41 7.57
N SER A 71 -13.07 12.82 7.33
CA SER A 71 -14.39 13.42 7.58
C SER A 71 -15.41 12.32 7.89
N LYS A 72 -16.66 12.71 8.12
CA LYS A 72 -17.78 11.76 8.29
C LYS A 72 -18.14 11.02 6.99
N ASP A 73 -17.81 11.59 5.84
CA ASP A 73 -18.22 11.09 4.52
C ASP A 73 -17.09 10.36 3.81
N GLU A 74 -15.84 10.81 4.00
CA GLU A 74 -14.69 10.28 3.29
C GLU A 74 -13.38 10.32 4.08
N ILE A 75 -12.49 9.40 3.72
CA ILE A 75 -11.08 9.39 4.10
C ILE A 75 -10.25 9.54 2.83
N VAL A 76 -9.32 10.48 2.82
CA VAL A 76 -8.43 10.73 1.69
C VAL A 76 -6.98 10.63 2.16
N VAL A 77 -6.16 9.94 1.39
CA VAL A 77 -4.69 9.96 1.50
C VAL A 77 -4.18 10.66 0.25
N ASP A 78 -3.79 11.92 0.40
CA ASP A 78 -3.24 12.73 -0.68
C ASP A 78 -1.80 12.35 -0.98
N GLN A 79 -1.05 11.96 0.05
CA GLN A 79 0.32 11.48 -0.05
C GLN A 79 0.54 10.36 0.95
N GLY A 80 0.96 9.20 0.46
CA GLY A 80 1.40 8.09 1.29
C GLY A 80 2.70 7.53 0.74
N THR A 81 3.62 7.14 1.62
CA THR A 81 4.84 6.43 1.26
C THR A 81 5.06 5.24 2.17
N LEU A 82 5.72 4.21 1.63
CA LEU A 82 6.18 3.04 2.36
C LEU A 82 7.61 2.73 1.91
N ARG A 83 8.53 2.62 2.86
CA ARG A 83 9.95 2.41 2.58
C ARG A 83 10.56 1.32 3.43
N SER A 84 11.43 0.54 2.81
CA SER A 84 12.35 -0.42 3.42
C SER A 84 13.67 -0.39 2.64
N ASP A 85 14.63 -1.24 3.00
CA ASP A 85 15.87 -1.41 2.24
C ASP A 85 15.61 -1.94 0.81
N ALA A 86 14.53 -2.70 0.63
CA ALA A 86 14.20 -3.37 -0.62
C ALA A 86 13.09 -2.69 -1.43
N LEU A 87 12.30 -1.80 -0.82
CA LEU A 87 11.08 -1.25 -1.39
C LEU A 87 10.99 0.26 -1.17
N ASN A 88 10.63 0.98 -2.22
CA ASN A 88 10.14 2.36 -2.15
C ASN A 88 8.79 2.44 -2.86
N ALA A 89 7.73 2.71 -2.10
CA ALA A 89 6.39 2.79 -2.64
C ALA A 89 5.70 4.10 -2.27
N SER A 90 4.80 4.53 -3.15
CA SER A 90 3.88 5.63 -2.91
C SER A 90 2.44 5.18 -3.12
N VAL A 91 1.54 5.78 -2.35
CA VAL A 91 0.12 5.46 -2.37
C VAL A 91 -0.71 6.73 -2.25
N THR A 92 -1.81 6.79 -2.99
CA THR A 92 -2.90 7.74 -2.72
C THR A 92 -4.20 6.97 -2.68
N SER A 93 -5.16 7.45 -1.88
CA SER A 93 -6.44 6.77 -1.77
C SER A 93 -7.57 7.72 -1.47
N LYS A 94 -8.77 7.33 -1.86
CA LYS A 94 -10.02 7.93 -1.42
C LYS A 94 -10.96 6.79 -1.05
N VAL A 95 -11.58 6.88 0.11
CA VAL A 95 -12.62 5.96 0.60
C VAL A 95 -13.85 6.77 0.93
N THR A 96 -14.98 6.45 0.32
CA THR A 96 -16.28 6.99 0.72
C THR A 96 -16.89 6.07 1.77
N LEU A 97 -17.25 6.62 2.92
CA LEU A 97 -17.63 5.84 4.10
C LEU A 97 -19.08 5.32 4.04
N ALA A 98 -19.95 5.99 3.29
CA ALA A 98 -21.35 5.61 3.16
C ALA A 98 -21.55 4.23 2.50
N ASP A 99 -20.70 3.88 1.53
CA ASP A 99 -20.81 2.65 0.73
C ASP A 99 -19.49 1.86 0.64
N LEU A 100 -18.44 2.36 1.28
CA LEU A 100 -17.09 1.79 1.26
C LEU A 100 -16.52 1.68 -0.16
N SER A 101 -16.98 2.52 -1.09
CA SER A 101 -16.34 2.66 -2.37
C SER A 101 -14.95 3.27 -2.19
N MET A 102 -14.00 2.78 -2.98
CA MET A 102 -12.59 3.11 -2.81
C MET A 102 -11.92 3.29 -4.15
N THR A 103 -11.00 4.24 -4.22
CA THR A 103 -9.93 4.29 -5.22
C THR A 103 -8.59 4.31 -4.50
N LEU A 104 -7.66 3.47 -4.94
CA LEU A 104 -6.31 3.33 -4.42
C LEU A 104 -5.35 3.37 -5.60
N LYS A 105 -4.43 4.33 -5.62
CA LYS A 105 -3.33 4.36 -6.60
C LYS A 105 -2.05 4.00 -5.89
N MET A 106 -1.27 3.12 -6.51
CA MET A 106 0.01 2.66 -5.97
C MET A 106 1.09 2.77 -7.03
N ASN A 107 2.27 3.18 -6.60
CA ASN A 107 3.51 2.97 -7.33
C ASN A 107 4.50 2.30 -6.38
N ALA A 108 5.29 1.36 -6.88
CA ALA A 108 6.29 0.66 -6.10
C ALA A 108 7.54 0.46 -6.95
N ASP A 109 8.69 0.58 -6.31
CA ASP A 109 10.00 0.29 -6.88
C ASP A 109 10.74 -0.65 -5.91
N ALA A 110 10.99 -1.88 -6.34
CA ALA A 110 11.61 -2.92 -5.53
C ALA A 110 12.92 -3.43 -6.15
N VAL A 111 13.91 -3.76 -5.32
CA VAL A 111 15.10 -4.50 -5.76
C VAL A 111 14.71 -5.92 -6.16
N SER A 112 15.17 -6.40 -7.31
CA SER A 112 14.79 -7.73 -7.81
C SER A 112 15.32 -8.87 -6.93
N THR A 113 16.40 -8.63 -6.18
CA THR A 113 16.97 -9.57 -5.20
C THR A 113 16.05 -9.83 -4.00
N ALA A 114 15.06 -8.97 -3.75
CA ALA A 114 14.03 -9.17 -2.74
C ALA A 114 12.78 -9.88 -3.28
N LEU A 115 12.72 -10.18 -4.58
CA LEU A 115 11.61 -10.90 -5.18
C LEU A 115 11.89 -12.42 -5.23
N PRO A 116 10.85 -13.25 -5.43
CA PRO A 116 11.01 -14.71 -5.46
C PRO A 116 12.09 -15.15 -6.47
N PRO A 117 13.00 -16.08 -6.09
CA PRO A 117 14.13 -16.48 -6.94
C PRO A 117 13.72 -17.04 -8.30
N GLN A 118 12.50 -17.58 -8.41
CA GLN A 118 11.96 -18.19 -9.63
C GLN A 118 11.76 -17.17 -10.75
N ILE A 119 11.53 -15.90 -10.43
CA ILE A 119 11.30 -14.85 -11.44
C ILE A 119 12.55 -14.01 -11.72
N ARG A 120 13.57 -14.03 -10.84
CA ARG A 120 14.79 -13.21 -10.99
C ARG A 120 15.52 -13.33 -12.34
N PRO A 121 15.60 -14.51 -13.00
CA PRO A 121 16.32 -14.62 -14.27
C PRO A 121 15.79 -13.73 -15.39
N VAL A 122 14.53 -13.27 -15.29
CA VAL A 122 13.88 -12.40 -16.29
C VAL A 122 13.74 -10.95 -15.83
N LEU A 123 14.21 -10.62 -14.62
CA LEU A 123 14.14 -9.27 -14.07
C LEU A 123 15.45 -8.52 -14.32
N GLY A 124 15.33 -7.20 -14.49
CA GLY A 124 16.46 -6.29 -14.31
C GLY A 124 16.84 -6.12 -12.83
N GLU A 125 17.67 -5.13 -12.53
CA GLU A 125 18.09 -4.81 -11.16
C GLU A 125 16.91 -4.42 -10.26
N ARG A 126 15.93 -3.72 -10.84
CA ARG A 126 14.76 -3.20 -10.14
C ARG A 126 13.48 -3.56 -10.87
N VAL A 127 12.39 -3.65 -10.12
CA VAL A 127 11.03 -3.85 -10.62
C VAL A 127 10.20 -2.66 -10.20
N THR A 128 9.66 -1.95 -11.19
CA THR A 128 8.66 -0.92 -10.95
C THR A 128 7.28 -1.47 -11.23
N PHE A 129 6.35 -1.21 -10.32
CA PHE A 129 4.96 -1.60 -10.41
C PHE A 129 4.07 -0.38 -10.20
N SER A 130 3.00 -0.26 -10.97
CA SER A 130 1.93 0.70 -10.68
C SER A 130 0.56 0.13 -10.99
N ALA A 131 -0.44 0.59 -10.24
CA ALA A 131 -1.82 0.16 -10.39
C ALA A 131 -2.79 1.19 -9.82
N THR A 132 -4.01 1.20 -10.33
CA THR A 132 -5.16 1.86 -9.70
C THR A 132 -6.18 0.79 -9.32
N ALA A 133 -6.25 0.44 -8.05
CA ALA A 133 -7.30 -0.44 -7.54
C ALA A 133 -8.57 0.37 -7.19
N THR A 134 -9.73 -0.18 -7.51
CA THR A 134 -11.04 0.37 -7.13
C THR A 134 -11.88 -0.70 -6.45
N ARG A 135 -12.70 -0.27 -5.51
CA ARG A 135 -13.83 -1.04 -4.98
C ARG A 135 -15.10 -0.24 -5.22
N ASP A 136 -16.09 -0.83 -5.85
CA ASP A 136 -17.39 -0.16 -6.04
C ASP A 136 -18.35 -0.40 -4.84
N PRO A 137 -19.49 0.29 -4.77
CA PRO A 137 -20.49 0.10 -3.71
C PRO A 137 -21.02 -1.34 -3.60
N GLN A 138 -21.02 -2.10 -4.71
CA GLN A 138 -21.45 -3.48 -4.79
C GLN A 138 -20.36 -4.46 -4.29
N GLY A 139 -19.16 -3.95 -4.00
CA GLY A 139 -18.03 -4.74 -3.53
C GLY A 139 -17.22 -5.41 -4.64
N LEU A 140 -17.43 -5.02 -5.90
CA LEU A 140 -16.58 -5.44 -7.01
C LEU A 140 -15.22 -4.75 -6.89
N PHE A 141 -14.16 -5.53 -6.97
CA PHE A 141 -12.79 -5.03 -7.01
C PHE A 141 -12.28 -5.01 -8.44
N ALA A 142 -11.57 -3.96 -8.81
CA ALA A 142 -10.86 -3.89 -10.08
C ALA A 142 -9.46 -3.31 -9.87
N ALA A 143 -8.45 -3.95 -10.44
CA ALA A 143 -7.14 -3.40 -10.64
C ALA A 143 -7.06 -2.86 -12.07
N ASN A 144 -7.07 -1.55 -12.18
CA ASN A 144 -7.04 -0.80 -13.42
C ASN A 144 -5.60 -0.36 -13.71
N ALA A 145 -5.24 -0.29 -14.99
CA ALA A 145 -3.95 0.23 -15.45
C ALA A 145 -2.74 -0.40 -14.74
N LEU A 146 -2.78 -1.73 -14.52
CA LEU A 146 -1.65 -2.48 -14.02
C LEU A 146 -0.48 -2.28 -14.98
N GLN A 147 0.68 -1.95 -14.44
CA GLN A 147 1.93 -1.81 -15.18
C GLN A 147 3.05 -2.41 -14.33
N LEU A 148 3.90 -3.20 -14.96
CA LEU A 148 5.11 -3.75 -14.39
C LEU A 148 6.23 -3.62 -15.41
N THR A 149 7.39 -3.12 -14.99
CA THR A 149 8.58 -3.04 -15.83
C THR A 149 9.82 -3.42 -15.05
N SER A 150 10.72 -4.19 -15.68
CA SER A 150 11.99 -4.61 -15.13
C SER A 150 12.98 -5.05 -16.22
N GLY A 151 14.00 -4.24 -16.52
CA GLY A 151 14.89 -4.55 -17.64
C GLY A 151 14.11 -4.61 -18.96
N SER A 152 14.19 -5.75 -19.67
CA SER A 152 13.41 -5.99 -20.89
C SER A 152 11.99 -6.51 -20.63
N LEU A 153 11.72 -6.99 -19.41
CA LEU A 153 10.39 -7.43 -19.01
C LEU A 153 9.45 -6.22 -18.87
N SER A 154 8.31 -6.30 -19.55
CA SER A 154 7.19 -5.38 -19.34
C SER A 154 5.87 -6.14 -19.29
N ALA A 155 4.94 -5.69 -18.48
CA ALA A 155 3.57 -6.20 -18.48
C ALA A 155 2.58 -5.07 -18.19
N SER A 156 1.41 -5.13 -18.79
CA SER A 156 0.31 -4.23 -18.49
C SER A 156 -1.05 -4.90 -18.65
N GLY A 157 -2.07 -4.35 -17.99
CA GLY A 157 -3.43 -4.85 -18.16
C GLY A 157 -4.39 -4.47 -17.06
N THR A 158 -5.41 -5.30 -16.90
CA THR A 158 -6.46 -5.14 -15.89
C THR A 158 -6.79 -6.48 -15.23
N ALA A 159 -7.30 -6.40 -14.01
CA ALA A 159 -7.91 -7.53 -13.34
C ALA A 159 -9.15 -7.08 -12.57
N SER A 160 -10.11 -7.95 -12.37
CA SER A 160 -11.28 -7.72 -11.53
C SER A 160 -11.64 -8.96 -10.73
N ALA A 161 -12.30 -8.75 -9.60
CA ALA A 161 -12.77 -9.81 -8.74
C ALA A 161 -14.16 -9.46 -8.18
N THR A 162 -15.06 -10.44 -8.24
CA THR A 162 -16.42 -10.36 -7.67
C THR A 162 -16.74 -11.67 -6.97
N GLY A 163 -16.89 -11.64 -5.64
CA GLY A 163 -17.01 -12.87 -4.87
C GLY A 163 -15.76 -13.76 -5.03
N THR A 164 -15.93 -14.94 -5.61
CA THR A 164 -14.83 -15.87 -5.93
C THR A 164 -14.35 -15.80 -7.38
N ASP A 165 -15.06 -15.06 -8.23
CA ASP A 165 -14.75 -14.98 -9.65
C ASP A 165 -13.64 -13.94 -9.89
N ILE A 166 -12.63 -14.32 -10.68
CA ILE A 166 -11.51 -13.47 -11.04
C ILE A 166 -11.41 -13.43 -12.58
N GLN A 167 -11.33 -12.22 -13.13
CA GLN A 167 -11.04 -11.99 -14.54
C GLN A 167 -9.77 -11.16 -14.66
N ALA A 168 -8.88 -11.52 -15.59
CA ALA A 168 -7.67 -10.77 -15.88
C ALA A 168 -7.38 -10.75 -17.38
N ASP A 169 -6.98 -9.58 -17.89
CA ASP A 169 -6.41 -9.40 -19.22
C ASP A 169 -5.06 -8.72 -19.05
N ILE A 170 -3.99 -9.50 -19.17
CA ILE A 170 -2.60 -9.05 -18.98
C ILE A 170 -1.81 -9.37 -20.24
N ARG A 171 -1.08 -8.38 -20.74
CA ARG A 171 -0.16 -8.49 -21.87
C ARG A 171 1.25 -8.16 -21.41
N GLY A 172 2.26 -8.75 -22.03
CA GLY A 172 3.63 -8.47 -21.67
C GLY A 172 4.65 -8.86 -22.73
N THR A 173 5.89 -8.42 -22.52
CA THR A 173 7.07 -8.68 -23.34
C THR A 173 8.24 -9.07 -22.44
N LEU A 174 9.19 -9.84 -22.98
CA LEU A 174 10.42 -10.27 -22.32
C LEU A 174 11.64 -9.94 -23.19
#